data_AF-A0A420ERR6-F1
#
_entry.id   AF-A0A420ERR6-F1
#
_cell.length_a   1.000
_cell.length_b   1.000
_cell.length_c   1.000
_cell.angle_alpha   90.00
_cell.angle_beta   90.00
_cell.angle_gamma   90.00
#
_symmetry.space_group_name_H-M   'P 1'
#
loop_
_entity.id
_entity.type
_entity.pdbx_description
1 polymer ?
#
loop_
_entity_poly.entity_id
_entity_poly.type
_entity_poly.pdbx_seq_one_letter_code
_entity_poly.pdbx_strand_id
1 'polypeptide(L)'
;MQICTFTGARMLGAPKGWDQKLDGMCGILPVADEVDVQSGHNFMYSVWKPTPEQLEALNNGGAIRLGICGESHPVINMGVLTPETCTAAGVEVAAG
;
A
#
# COMPACT_ATOMS: atom_id res chain seq x y z
N MET A 1 -5.67 -8.12 -1.76
CA MET A 1 -5.66 -6.91 -2.59
C MET A 1 -4.45 -7.02 -3.51
N GLN A 2 -4.48 -6.37 -4.66
CA GLN A 2 -3.35 -6.29 -5.56
C GLN A 2 -2.59 -4.99 -5.29
N ILE A 3 -1.27 -5.07 -5.24
CA ILE A 3 -0.43 -3.89 -5.09
C ILE A 3 -0.39 -3.12 -6.41
N CYS A 4 -0.43 -1.79 -6.34
CA CYS A 4 -0.43 -0.93 -7.52
C CYS A 4 0.93 -0.24 -7.72
N THR A 5 1.34 -0.10 -8.96
CA THR A 5 2.35 0.87 -9.41
C THR A 5 1.67 2.16 -9.85
N PHE A 6 2.40 3.28 -9.80
CA PHE A 6 1.88 4.59 -10.19
C PHE A 6 3.03 5.54 -10.49
N THR A 7 2.72 6.64 -11.18
CA THR A 7 3.74 7.59 -11.65
C THR A 7 4.47 8.21 -10.45
N GLY A 8 5.81 8.23 -10.50
CA GLY A 8 6.65 8.80 -9.44
C GLY A 8 6.90 7.87 -8.25
N ALA A 9 6.36 6.64 -8.26
CA ALA A 9 6.64 5.68 -7.21
C ALA A 9 8.10 5.19 -7.23
N ARG A 10 8.72 5.11 -6.06
CA ARG A 10 9.99 4.40 -5.82
C ARG A 10 9.71 2.99 -5.30
N MET A 11 10.57 2.05 -5.69
CA MET A 11 10.40 0.63 -5.39
C MET A 11 11.18 0.25 -4.12
N LEU A 12 10.48 -0.10 -3.05
CA LEU A 12 11.07 -0.62 -1.83
C LEU A 12 11.12 -2.14 -1.86
N GLY A 13 12.32 -2.71 -1.83
CA GLY A 13 12.54 -4.15 -1.69
C GLY A 13 12.65 -4.59 -0.24
N ALA A 14 13.06 -5.84 -0.07
CA ALA A 14 13.32 -6.40 1.26
C ALA A 14 14.36 -5.58 2.04
N PRO A 15 14.19 -5.44 3.37
CA PRO A 15 15.15 -4.72 4.20
C PRO A 15 16.50 -5.45 4.25
N LYS A 16 17.55 -4.72 4.66
CA LYS A 16 18.90 -5.29 4.79
C LYS A 16 18.87 -6.44 5.81
N GLY A 17 19.36 -7.62 5.38
CA GLY A 17 19.45 -8.81 6.24
C GLY A 17 18.20 -9.70 6.25
N TRP A 18 17.18 -9.41 5.43
CA TRP A 18 16.00 -10.27 5.29
C TRP A 18 16.37 -11.63 4.71
N ASP A 19 16.02 -12.72 5.41
CA ASP A 19 16.19 -14.08 4.92
C ASP A 19 14.83 -14.61 4.45
N GLN A 20 14.64 -14.71 3.13
CA GLN A 20 13.37 -15.17 2.56
C GLN A 20 12.95 -16.58 3.00
N LYS A 21 13.90 -17.44 3.42
CA LYS A 21 13.59 -18.79 3.88
C LYS A 21 13.06 -18.80 5.32
N LEU A 22 13.50 -17.86 6.14
CA LEU A 22 13.12 -17.76 7.56
C LEU A 22 11.96 -16.79 7.78
N ASP A 23 12.03 -15.63 7.13
CA ASP A 23 11.12 -14.50 7.33
C ASP A 23 9.99 -14.45 6.30
N GLY A 24 10.08 -15.28 5.26
CA GLY A 24 9.09 -15.39 4.18
C GLY A 24 9.37 -14.47 2.98
N MET A 25 8.54 -14.62 1.95
CA MET A 25 8.67 -13.84 0.73
C MET A 25 8.37 -12.36 1.00
N CYS A 26 9.35 -11.50 0.75
CA CYS A 26 9.17 -10.05 0.78
C CYS A 26 9.15 -9.53 -0.67
N GLY A 27 7.97 -9.09 -1.10
CA GLY A 27 7.77 -8.50 -2.42
C GLY A 27 8.29 -7.07 -2.51
N ILE A 28 8.19 -6.48 -3.71
CA ILE A 28 8.47 -5.06 -3.93
C ILE A 28 7.25 -4.24 -3.54
N LEU A 29 7.45 -3.16 -2.78
CA LEU A 29 6.44 -2.19 -2.40
C LEU A 29 6.68 -0.86 -3.14
N PRO A 30 5.89 -0.53 -4.17
CA PRO A 30 5.88 0.80 -4.76
C PRO A 30 5.33 1.82 -3.75
N VAL A 31 6.08 2.90 -3.53
CA VAL A 31 5.66 4.01 -2.66
C VAL A 31 5.92 5.36 -3.30
N ALA A 32 5.09 6.36 -3.03
CA ALA A 32 5.46 7.76 -3.21
C ALA A 32 5.50 8.49 -1.88
N ASP A 33 6.40 9.45 -1.78
CA ASP A 33 6.45 10.40 -0.69
C ASP A 33 5.53 11.58 -1.01
N GLU A 34 4.50 11.78 -0.21
CA GLU A 34 3.60 12.94 -0.34
C GLU A 34 3.30 13.58 1.01
N VAL A 35 3.13 14.90 1.01
CA VAL A 35 2.69 15.65 2.18
C VAL A 35 1.18 15.52 2.33
N ASP A 36 0.76 14.90 3.42
CA ASP A 36 -0.65 14.82 3.79
C ASP A 36 -1.20 16.22 4.07
N VAL A 37 -2.23 16.63 3.34
CA VAL A 37 -2.76 18.00 3.40
C VAL A 37 -3.41 18.34 4.74
N GLN A 38 -3.86 17.33 5.50
CA GLN A 38 -4.55 17.54 6.76
C GLN A 38 -3.56 17.69 7.94
N SER A 39 -2.52 16.88 7.95
CA SER A 39 -1.52 16.86 9.02
C SER A 39 -0.25 17.66 8.71
N GLY A 40 0.02 17.95 7.43
CA GLY A 40 1.23 18.62 6.97
C GLY A 40 2.51 17.77 7.05
N HIS A 41 2.39 16.48 7.41
CA HIS A 41 3.52 15.56 7.49
C HIS A 41 3.73 14.82 6.17
N ASN A 42 4.98 14.49 5.85
CA ASN A 42 5.31 13.64 4.71
C ASN A 42 5.07 12.17 5.07
N PHE A 43 4.31 11.47 4.23
CA PHE A 43 4.04 10.04 4.34
C PHE A 43 4.53 9.30 3.11
N MET A 44 4.83 8.00 3.29
CA MET A 44 5.01 7.06 2.19
C MET A 44 3.68 6.38 1.91
N TYR A 45 3.08 6.64 0.75
CA TYR A 45 1.84 6.01 0.35
C TYR A 45 2.09 4.81 -0.56
N SER A 46 1.51 3.67 -0.20
CA SER A 46 1.34 2.53 -1.10
C SER A 46 -0.14 2.37 -1.45
N VAL A 47 -0.45 2.08 -2.71
CA VAL A 47 -1.83 1.94 -3.18
C VAL A 47 -2.16 0.48 -3.44
N TRP A 48 -3.34 0.06 -3.00
CA TRP A 48 -3.83 -1.31 -3.14
C TRP A 48 -5.21 -1.32 -3.77
N LYS A 49 -5.41 -2.18 -4.77
CA LYS A 49 -6.71 -2.40 -5.39
C LYS A 49 -7.33 -3.70 -4.86
N PRO A 50 -8.50 -3.68 -4.23
CA PRO A 50 -9.19 -4.91 -3.87
C PRO A 50 -9.62 -5.69 -5.11
N THR A 51 -9.55 -7.02 -5.01
CA THR A 51 -10.15 -7.94 -6.01
C THR A 51 -11.68 -7.91 -5.92
N PRO A 52 -12.42 -8.36 -6.94
CA PRO A 52 -13.89 -8.44 -6.88
C PRO A 52 -14.42 -9.16 -5.63
N GLU A 53 -13.81 -10.30 -5.26
CA GLU A 53 -14.19 -11.07 -4.08
C GLU A 53 -13.92 -10.31 -2.77
N GLN A 54 -12.84 -9.52 -2.74
CA GLN A 54 -12.54 -8.66 -1.58
C GLN A 54 -13.47 -7.45 -1.52
N LEU A 55 -13.85 -6.87 -2.65
CA LEU A 55 -14.87 -5.82 -2.68
C LEU A 55 -16.21 -6.34 -2.17
N GLU A 56 -16.60 -7.56 -2.55
CA GLU A 56 -17.80 -8.21 -2.02
C GLU A 56 -17.71 -8.39 -0.51
N ALA A 57 -16.59 -8.89 0.01
CA ALA A 57 -16.36 -9.02 1.45
C ALA A 57 -16.46 -7.66 2.18
N LEU A 58 -15.91 -6.58 1.61
CA LEU A 58 -16.01 -5.24 2.16
C LEU A 58 -17.45 -4.70 2.12
N ASN A 59 -18.17 -4.90 1.01
CA ASN A 59 -19.59 -4.52 0.88
C ASN A 59 -20.48 -5.27 1.89
N ASN A 60 -20.09 -6.49 2.28
CA ASN A 60 -20.75 -7.29 3.31
C ASN A 60 -20.33 -6.90 4.75
N GLY A 61 -19.60 -5.79 4.95
CA GLY A 61 -19.18 -5.30 6.26
C GLY A 61 -17.86 -5.87 6.77
N GLY A 62 -17.07 -6.53 5.91
CA GLY A 62 -15.69 -6.92 6.21
C GLY A 62 -14.76 -5.71 6.37
N ALA A 63 -13.51 -5.96 6.76
CA ALA A 63 -12.52 -4.92 7.04
C ALA A 63 -11.16 -5.21 6.41
N ILE A 64 -10.35 -4.17 6.23
CA ILE A 64 -8.94 -4.26 5.85
C ILE A 64 -8.09 -4.33 7.12
N ARG A 65 -7.20 -5.33 7.20
CA ARG A 65 -6.18 -5.42 8.26
C ARG A 65 -4.83 -4.98 7.72
N LEU A 66 -4.25 -3.95 8.33
CA LEU A 66 -2.84 -3.56 8.15
C LEU A 66 -2.00 -4.13 9.30
N GLY A 67 -0.91 -4.82 8.97
CA GLY A 67 0.04 -5.35 9.94
C GLY A 67 1.44 -4.77 9.70
N ILE A 68 2.13 -4.37 10.77
CA ILE A 68 3.46 -3.80 10.68
C ILE A 68 4.35 -4.50 11.70
N CYS A 69 5.44 -5.09 11.23
CA CYS A 69 6.38 -5.80 12.06
C CYS A 69 7.39 -4.80 12.65
N GLY A 70 7.20 -4.40 13.90
CA GLY A 70 8.09 -3.48 14.62
C GLY A 70 7.76 -3.39 16.11
N GLU A 71 8.71 -2.89 16.90
CA GLU A 71 8.59 -2.77 18.37
C GLU A 71 7.92 -1.46 18.82
N SER A 72 7.80 -0.49 17.92
CA SER A 72 7.12 0.79 18.15
C SER A 72 6.08 1.04 17.05
N HIS A 73 4.92 1.60 17.41
CA HIS A 73 3.88 1.92 16.44
C HIS A 73 4.40 2.94 15.41
N PRO A 74 4.57 2.56 14.14
CA PRO A 74 5.01 3.50 13.13
C PRO A 74 3.84 4.39 12.72
N VAL A 75 4.15 5.62 12.32
CA VAL A 75 3.16 6.57 11.82
C VAL A 75 2.63 6.03 10.49
N ILE A 76 1.33 5.69 10.47
CA ILE A 76 0.64 5.16 9.29
C ILE A 76 -0.58 5.99 8.93
N ASN A 77 -0.86 6.05 7.63
CA ASN A 77 -2.07 6.63 7.08
C ASN A 77 -2.74 5.57 6.19
N MET A 78 -4.07 5.46 6.28
CA MET A 78 -4.87 4.58 5.43
C MET A 78 -6.13 5.33 5.00
N GLY A 79 -6.39 5.36 3.69
CA GLY A 79 -7.52 6.08 3.11
C GLY A 79 -8.09 5.34 1.90
N VAL A 80 -9.32 5.69 1.51
CA VAL A 80 -9.98 5.17 0.31
C VAL A 80 -9.87 6.22 -0.79
N LEU A 81 -9.29 5.85 -1.93
CA LEU A 81 -9.22 6.71 -3.12
C LEU A 81 -10.43 6.44 -4.02
N THR A 82 -11.00 7.50 -4.61
CA THR A 82 -12.06 7.35 -5.61
C THR A 82 -11.49 6.92 -6.96
N PRO A 83 -12.31 6.38 -7.88
CA PRO A 83 -11.86 6.05 -9.24
C PRO A 83 -11.24 7.23 -9.99
N GLU A 84 -11.78 8.43 -9.80
CA GLU A 84 -11.27 9.67 -10.42
C GLU A 84 -9.87 10.00 -9.88
N THR A 85 -9.68 9.90 -8.56
CA THR A 85 -8.37 10.13 -7.92
C THR A 85 -7.34 9.10 -8.39
N CYS A 86 -7.72 7.82 -8.47
CA CYS A 86 -6.84 6.77 -9.01
C CYS A 86 -6.43 7.03 -10.47
N THR A 87 -7.37 7.49 -11.30
CA THR A 87 -7.12 7.82 -12.70
C THR A 87 -6.16 9.00 -12.83
N ALA A 88 -6.38 10.07 -12.08
CA ALA A 88 -5.53 11.25 -12.09
C ALA A 88 -4.08 10.95 -11.67
N ALA A 89 -3.89 10.01 -10.74
CA ALA A 89 -2.58 9.56 -10.28
C ALA A 89 -1.92 8.50 -11.18
N GLY A 90 -2.61 8.03 -12.22
CA GLY A 90 -2.10 6.96 -13.09
C GLY A 90 -1.84 5.65 -12.34
N VAL A 91 -2.76 5.27 -11.44
CA VAL A 91 -2.65 4.03 -10.66
C VAL A 91 -2.93 2.82 -11.54
N GLU A 92 -1.95 1.91 -11.62
CA GLU A 92 -2.01 0.66 -12.37
C GLU A 92 -1.74 -0.53 -11.46
N VAL A 93 -2.38 -1.67 -11.72
CA VAL A 93 -2.08 -2.91 -10.97
C VAL A 93 -0.70 -3.39 -11.37
N ALA A 94 0.19 -3.63 -10.40
CA ALA A 94 1.53 -4.13 -10.68
C ALA A 94 1.45 -5.53 -11.33
N ALA A 95 2.28 -5.77 -12.35
CA ALA A 95 2.50 -7.14 -12.83
C ALA A 95 3.20 -7.94 -11.72
N GLY A 96 2.55 -9.00 -11.25
CA GLY A 96 3.05 -9.89 -10.20
C GLY A 96 4.20 -10.77 -10.63
#